data_AF-A0A9D2CJ29-F1
#
_entry.id   AF-A0A9D2CJ29-F1
#
_cell.length_a   1.000
_cell.length_b   1.000
_cell.length_c   1.000
_cell.angle_alpha   90.00
_cell.angle_beta   90.00
_cell.angle_gamma   90.00
#
_symmetry.space_group_name_H-M   'P 1'
#
loop_
_entity.id
_entity.type
_entity.pdbx_description
1 polymer ?
#
loop_
_entity_poly.entity_id
_entity_poly.type
_entity_poly.pdbx_seq_one_letter_code
_entity_poly.pdbx_strand_id
1 'polypeptide(L)'
;MGFFEKISAGLKKTRDSLMGRLEDLAAGFTKVDEDFFDELEETLIMGDVGANVTMRIMDELRDRVRHAGITEPSEVIGQLREIITGLMGEESPLDLSTKPSVVLVIGVNGVGKTTT
;
A
#
# COMPACT_ATOMS: atom_id res chain seq x y z
N MET A 1 6.71 5.07 -24.91
CA MET A 1 6.44 4.58 -23.55
C MET A 1 7.02 5.57 -22.55
N GLY A 2 6.18 6.36 -21.90
CA GLY A 2 6.59 7.34 -20.88
C GLY A 2 7.06 6.70 -19.58
N PHE A 3 7.70 7.46 -18.70
CA PHE A 3 8.17 7.00 -17.38
C PHE A 3 7.02 6.40 -16.54
N PHE A 4 5.89 7.11 -16.47
CA PHE A 4 4.71 6.66 -15.75
C PHE A 4 4.10 5.38 -16.32
N GLU A 5 4.09 5.22 -17.64
CA GLU A 5 3.59 3.99 -18.29
C GLU A 5 4.44 2.77 -17.92
N LYS A 6 5.76 2.93 -17.77
CA LYS A 6 6.63 1.83 -17.32
C LYS A 6 6.37 1.43 -15.88
N ILE A 7 6.17 2.40 -14.98
CA ILE A 7 5.82 2.13 -13.58
C ILE A 7 4.45 1.44 -13.52
N SER A 8 3.44 1.99 -14.19
CA SER A 8 2.10 1.41 -14.21
C SER A 8 2.09 0.01 -14.81
N ALA A 9 2.90 -0.27 -15.84
CA ALA A 9 3.02 -1.60 -16.41
C ALA A 9 3.69 -2.58 -15.44
N GLY A 10 4.74 -2.15 -14.73
CA GLY A 10 5.42 -2.98 -13.72
C GLY A 10 4.55 -3.33 -12.53
N LEU A 11 3.64 -2.43 -12.14
CA LEU A 11 2.71 -2.63 -11.02
C LEU A 11 1.38 -3.28 -11.42
N LYS A 12 1.15 -3.54 -12.71
CA LYS A 12 -0.15 -3.99 -13.23
C LYS A 12 -0.68 -5.21 -12.49
N LYS A 13 0.15 -6.24 -12.31
CA LYS A 13 -0.29 -7.50 -11.67
C LYS A 13 -0.72 -7.27 -10.21
N THR A 14 0.06 -6.53 -9.44
CA THR A 14 -0.23 -6.17 -8.04
C THR A 14 -1.48 -5.32 -7.93
N ARG A 15 -1.63 -4.33 -8.83
CA ARG A 15 -2.83 -3.49 -8.90
C ARG A 15 -4.06 -4.33 -9.19
N ASP A 16 -4.02 -5.15 -10.23
CA ASP A 16 -5.18 -5.94 -10.66
C ASP A 16 -5.59 -6.94 -9.54
N SER A 17 -4.63 -7.51 -8.79
CA SER A 17 -4.94 -8.41 -7.66
C SER A 17 -5.45 -7.69 -6.41
N LEU A 18 -4.91 -6.51 -6.06
CA LEU A 18 -5.29 -5.80 -4.84
C LEU A 18 -6.49 -4.89 -5.04
N MET A 19 -6.49 -4.06 -6.09
CA MET A 19 -7.61 -3.17 -6.36
C MET A 19 -8.88 -3.96 -6.71
N GLY A 20 -8.75 -5.07 -7.45
CA GLY A 20 -9.92 -5.93 -7.72
C GLY A 20 -10.58 -6.42 -6.44
N ARG A 21 -9.79 -6.91 -5.47
CA ARG A 21 -10.32 -7.37 -4.17
C ARG A 21 -10.93 -6.25 -3.33
N LEU A 22 -10.32 -5.07 -3.34
CA LEU A 22 -10.86 -3.91 -2.63
C LEU A 22 -12.16 -3.41 -3.28
N GLU A 23 -12.26 -3.41 -4.60
CA GLU A 23 -13.48 -3.07 -5.34
C GLU A 23 -14.59 -4.09 -5.07
N ASP A 24 -14.25 -5.38 -5.09
CA ASP A 24 -15.18 -6.47 -4.76
C ASP A 24 -15.70 -6.35 -3.32
N LEU A 25 -14.81 -6.02 -2.37
CA LEU A 25 -15.17 -5.75 -0.97
C LEU A 25 -16.15 -4.57 -0.87
N ALA A 26 -15.83 -3.42 -1.48
CA ALA A 26 -16.72 -2.27 -1.42
C ALA A 26 -18.08 -2.52 -2.10
N ALA A 27 -18.12 -3.34 -3.14
CA ALA A 27 -19.37 -3.71 -3.81
C ALA A 27 -20.18 -4.77 -3.04
N GLY A 28 -19.51 -5.64 -2.28
CA GLY A 28 -20.11 -6.74 -1.54
C GLY A 28 -20.80 -6.33 -0.24
N PHE A 29 -20.36 -5.21 0.36
CA PHE A 29 -20.89 -4.72 1.63
C PHE A 29 -21.81 -3.52 1.44
N THR A 30 -22.91 -3.49 2.20
CA THR A 30 -23.88 -2.36 2.18
C THR A 30 -23.68 -1.41 3.36
N LYS A 31 -22.80 -1.76 4.29
CA LYS A 31 -22.49 -1.03 5.52
C LYS A 31 -21.06 -1.30 5.94
N VAL A 32 -20.48 -0.35 6.66
CA VAL A 32 -19.17 -0.48 7.29
C VAL A 32 -19.37 -1.07 8.69
N ASP A 33 -19.16 -2.37 8.82
CA ASP A 33 -19.22 -3.13 10.08
C ASP A 33 -17.92 -3.91 10.33
N GLU A 34 -17.86 -4.68 11.42
CA GLU A 34 -16.64 -5.44 11.76
C GLU A 34 -16.29 -6.48 10.70
N ASP A 35 -17.28 -7.13 10.08
CA ASP A 35 -17.04 -8.09 8.99
C ASP A 35 -16.32 -7.42 7.81
N PHE A 36 -16.73 -6.20 7.44
CA PHE A 36 -16.04 -5.40 6.43
C PHE A 36 -14.58 -5.11 6.81
N PHE A 37 -14.32 -4.71 8.06
CA PHE A 37 -12.96 -4.42 8.51
C PHE A 37 -12.08 -5.66 8.57
N ASP A 38 -12.63 -6.81 8.97
CA ASP A 38 -11.90 -8.07 9.03
C ASP A 38 -11.49 -8.56 7.62
N GLU A 39 -12.37 -8.46 6.64
CA GLU A 39 -12.05 -8.83 5.25
C GLU A 39 -11.07 -7.83 4.60
N LEU A 40 -11.15 -6.55 4.98
CA LEU A 40 -10.17 -5.54 4.58
C LEU A 40 -8.77 -5.85 5.15
N GLU A 41 -8.69 -6.21 6.42
CA GLU A 41 -7.44 -6.64 7.06
C GLU A 41 -6.84 -7.87 6.35
N GLU A 42 -7.66 -8.89 6.09
CA GLU A 42 -7.22 -10.10 5.37
C GLU A 42 -6.70 -9.74 3.98
N THR A 43 -7.38 -8.85 3.27
CA THR A 43 -6.97 -8.37 1.95
C THR A 43 -5.60 -7.70 1.98
N LEU A 44 -5.31 -6.87 2.99
CA LEU A 44 -4.01 -6.23 3.16
C LEU A 44 -2.90 -7.23 3.51
N ILE A 45 -3.19 -8.21 4.37
CA ILE A 45 -2.23 -9.28 4.71
C ILE A 45 -1.89 -10.12 3.47
N MET A 46 -2.90 -10.54 2.70
CA MET A 46 -2.69 -11.26 1.44
C MET A 46 -1.98 -10.42 0.37
N GLY A 47 -1.98 -9.10 0.52
CA GLY A 47 -1.28 -8.15 -0.33
C GLY A 47 0.19 -7.91 0.01
N ASP A 48 0.78 -8.73 0.88
CA ASP A 48 2.17 -8.60 1.35
C ASP A 48 2.46 -7.29 2.10
N VAL A 49 1.45 -6.64 2.69
CA VAL A 49 1.66 -5.42 3.52
C VAL A 49 2.35 -5.77 4.85
N GLY A 50 2.11 -6.97 5.36
CA GLY A 50 2.69 -7.49 6.61
C GLY A 50 1.87 -7.11 7.85
N ALA A 51 1.75 -8.06 8.78
CA ALA A 51 0.81 -7.98 9.91
C ALA A 51 0.93 -6.70 10.75
N ASN A 52 2.14 -6.29 11.13
CA ASN A 52 2.34 -5.11 11.97
C ASN A 52 1.91 -3.81 11.29
N VAL A 53 2.18 -3.70 9.98
CA VAL A 53 1.82 -2.51 9.20
C VAL A 53 0.31 -2.51 8.96
N THR A 54 -0.27 -3.67 8.64
CA THR A 54 -1.72 -3.81 8.50
C THR A 54 -2.45 -3.41 9.79
N MET A 55 -2.07 -3.95 10.96
CA MET A 55 -2.70 -3.60 12.24
C MET A 55 -2.68 -2.08 12.47
N ARG A 56 -1.52 -1.44 12.25
CA ARG A 56 -1.39 0.02 12.38
C ARG A 56 -2.31 0.78 11.41
N ILE A 57 -2.42 0.33 10.17
CA ILE A 57 -3.32 0.92 9.16
C ILE A 57 -4.78 0.76 9.60
N MET A 58 -5.16 -0.43 10.09
CA MET A 58 -6.53 -0.73 10.49
C MET A 58 -6.97 0.05 11.72
N ASP A 59 -6.09 0.21 12.72
CA ASP A 59 -6.37 1.03 13.90
C ASP A 59 -6.62 2.49 13.52
N GLU A 60 -5.74 3.07 12.69
CA GLU A 60 -5.90 4.44 12.22
C GLU A 60 -7.16 4.60 11.36
N LEU A 61 -7.45 3.62 10.49
CA LEU A 61 -8.62 3.65 9.62
C LEU A 61 -9.93 3.60 10.41
N ARG A 62 -10.05 2.69 11.39
CA ARG A 62 -11.22 2.59 12.27
C ARG A 62 -11.45 3.90 13.02
N ASP A 63 -10.38 4.52 13.53
CA ASP A 63 -10.47 5.82 14.20
C ASP A 63 -10.94 6.92 13.23
N ARG A 64 -10.38 7.03 12.02
CA ARG A 64 -10.80 8.04 11.03
C ARG A 64 -12.26 7.86 10.63
N VAL A 65 -12.68 6.62 10.34
CA VAL A 65 -14.06 6.29 9.96
C VAL A 65 -15.04 6.69 11.07
N ARG A 66 -14.73 6.35 12.34
CA ARG A 66 -15.58 6.70 13.48
C ARG A 66 -15.66 8.21 13.69
N HIS A 67 -14.54 8.93 13.59
CA HIS A 67 -14.53 10.39 13.81
C HIS A 67 -15.22 11.16 12.68
N ALA A 68 -15.06 10.72 11.44
CA ALA A 68 -15.68 11.36 10.28
C ALA A 68 -17.14 10.91 10.05
N GLY A 69 -17.60 9.86 10.74
CA GLY A 69 -18.95 9.32 10.57
C GLY A 69 -19.14 8.65 9.20
N ILE A 70 -18.09 8.04 8.65
CA ILE A 70 -18.13 7.40 7.33
C ILE A 70 -18.94 6.10 7.44
N THR A 71 -19.95 5.96 6.58
CA THR A 71 -20.80 4.77 6.52
C THR A 71 -20.74 4.04 5.19
N GLU A 72 -20.10 4.65 4.19
CA GLU A 72 -20.03 4.18 2.83
C GLU A 72 -18.70 3.43 2.60
N PRO A 73 -18.71 2.13 2.23
CA PRO A 73 -17.49 1.33 2.03
C PRO A 73 -16.48 1.95 1.06
N SER A 74 -16.96 2.57 -0.01
CA SER A 74 -16.09 3.23 -1.00
C SER A 74 -15.32 4.43 -0.42
N GLU A 75 -15.91 5.17 0.52
CA GLU A 75 -15.23 6.24 1.25
C GLU A 75 -14.16 5.71 2.20
N VAL A 76 -14.37 4.54 2.81
CA VAL A 76 -13.37 3.87 3.66
C VAL A 76 -12.12 3.50 2.85
N ILE A 77 -12.28 3.00 1.62
CA ILE A 77 -11.16 2.74 0.71
C ILE A 77 -10.40 4.03 0.37
N GLY A 78 -11.10 5.14 0.22
CA GLY A 78 -10.50 6.47 0.05
C GLY A 78 -9.60 6.82 1.24
N GLN A 79 -10.09 6.66 2.46
CA GLN A 79 -9.31 6.89 3.68
C GLN A 79 -8.11 5.96 3.82
N LEU A 80 -8.26 4.67 3.48
CA LEU A 80 -7.16 3.71 3.44
C LEU A 80 -6.03 4.19 2.53
N ARG A 81 -6.36 4.69 1.34
CA ARG A 81 -5.36 5.23 0.39
C ARG A 81 -4.61 6.42 0.99
N GLU A 82 -5.30 7.31 1.68
CA GLU A 82 -4.68 8.46 2.34
C GLU A 82 -3.71 8.04 3.45
N ILE A 83 -4.10 7.08 4.29
CA ILE A 83 -3.26 6.52 5.35
C ILE A 83 -1.99 5.91 4.74
N ILE A 84 -2.14 5.02 3.75
CA ILE A 84 -0.99 4.38 3.09
C ILE A 84 -0.06 5.40 2.46
N THR A 85 -0.60 6.41 1.78
CA THR A 85 0.20 7.48 1.16
C THR A 85 0.97 8.27 2.21
N GLY A 86 0.33 8.58 3.35
CA GLY A 86 0.98 9.25 4.47
C GLY A 86 2.11 8.45 5.12
N LEU A 87 2.04 7.12 5.08
CA LEU A 87 3.10 6.25 5.59
C LEU A 87 4.36 6.22 4.71
N MET A 88 4.28 6.61 3.44
CA MET A 88 5.43 6.53 2.50
C MET A 88 6.53 7.58 2.77
N GLY A 89 6.29 8.54 3.67
CA GLY A 89 7.30 9.49 4.13
C GLY A 89 7.74 10.51 3.06
N GLU A 90 8.74 11.33 3.42
CA GLU A 90 9.34 12.30 2.51
C GLU A 90 10.37 11.64 1.58
N GLU A 91 10.52 12.20 0.38
CA GLU A 91 11.56 11.76 -0.55
C GLU A 91 12.95 12.02 0.04
N SER A 92 13.73 10.95 0.21
CA SER A 92 15.13 11.03 0.60
C SER A 92 16.01 10.48 -0.53
N PRO A 93 16.33 11.31 -1.55
CA PRO A 93 17.15 10.86 -2.67
C PRO A 93 18.57 10.50 -2.23
N LEU A 94 19.22 9.63 -3.01
CA LEU A 94 20.59 9.22 -2.75
C LEU A 94 21.55 10.40 -2.93
N ASP A 95 22.32 10.75 -1.90
CA ASP A 95 23.36 11.78 -2.00
C ASP A 95 24.62 11.21 -2.67
N LEU A 96 24.88 11.67 -3.90
CA LEU A 96 26.05 11.30 -4.71
C LEU A 96 26.98 12.48 -4.97
N SER A 97 27.01 13.47 -4.06
CA SER A 97 27.82 14.68 -4.21
C SER A 97 29.32 14.47 -3.95
N THR A 98 29.71 13.35 -3.35
CA THR A 98 31.12 13.05 -2.96
C THR A 98 31.97 12.55 -4.14
N LYS A 99 33.30 12.67 -4.02
CA LYS A 99 34.26 12.26 -5.07
C LYS A 99 35.43 11.43 -4.51
N PRO A 100 35.51 10.11 -4.81
CA PRO A 100 34.47 9.31 -5.45
C PRO A 100 33.27 9.10 -4.50
N SER A 101 32.06 9.05 -5.06
CA SER A 101 30.91 8.48 -4.34
C SER A 101 31.03 6.97 -4.38
N VAL A 102 30.98 6.32 -3.22
CA VAL A 102 31.09 4.86 -3.08
C VAL A 102 29.76 4.30 -2.62
N VAL A 103 29.15 3.44 -3.44
CA VAL A 103 27.90 2.74 -3.12
C VAL A 103 28.21 1.27 -2.83
N LEU A 104 27.92 0.81 -1.61
CA LEU A 104 28.07 -0.59 -1.22
C LEU A 104 26.74 -1.33 -1.38
N VAL A 105 26.64 -2.21 -2.36
CA VAL A 105 25.44 -3.03 -2.62
C VAL A 105 25.55 -4.37 -1.86
N ILE A 106 24.63 -4.62 -0.92
CA ILE A 106 24.60 -5.82 -0.06
C ILE A 106 23.27 -6.59 -0.22
N GLY A 107 23.29 -7.90 0.08
CA GLY A 107 22.11 -8.76 0.04
C GLY A 107 22.43 -10.23 -0.28
N VAL A 108 21.45 -11.13 -0.16
CA VAL A 108 21.61 -12.57 -0.43
C VAL A 108 21.71 -12.88 -1.93
N ASN A 109 22.17 -14.07 -2.32
CA ASN A 109 22.27 -14.45 -3.74
C ASN A 109 20.87 -14.55 -4.39
N GLY A 110 20.75 -14.09 -5.65
CA GLY A 110 19.50 -14.20 -6.42
C GLY A 110 18.53 -13.02 -6.33
N VAL A 111 18.73 -12.03 -5.44
CA VAL A 111 17.83 -10.85 -5.29
C VAL A 111 18.11 -9.70 -6.27
N GLY A 112 18.96 -9.91 -7.27
CA GLY A 112 19.22 -8.92 -8.32
C GLY A 112 20.39 -7.97 -8.10
N LYS A 113 21.25 -8.16 -7.08
CA LYS A 113 22.39 -7.26 -6.78
C LYS A 113 23.31 -6.89 -7.96
N THR A 114 23.49 -7.79 -8.94
CA THR A 114 24.34 -7.55 -10.13
C THR A 114 23.55 -6.87 -11.26
N THR A 115 22.22 -6.91 -11.21
CA THR A 115 21.30 -6.39 -12.23
C THR A 115 20.75 -5.01 -11.85
N THR A 116 20.57 -4.75 -10.55
CA THR A 116 20.26 -3.44 -9.96
C THR A 116 21.39 -2.47 -10.20
#